data_AF-A0A1X6PKB0-F1
#
_entry.id   AF-A0A1X6PKB0-F1
#
_cell.length_a   1.000
_cell.length_b   1.000
_cell.length_c   1.000
_cell.angle_alpha   90.00
_cell.angle_beta   90.00
_cell.angle_gamma   90.00
#
_symmetry.space_group_name_H-M   'P 1'
#
loop_
_entity.id
_entity.type
_entity.pdbx_description
1 polymer ?
#
loop_
_entity_poly.entity_id
_entity_poly.type
_entity_poly.pdbx_seq_one_letter_code
_entity_poly.pdbx_strand_id
1 'polypeptide(L)'
;MADANANDVNANDVNIVPRTHAKLTNEKPYECPLLGLTPADVAVLQKAVPDQINLHFDSERPFSRQQASVKAKATLALERLVPALAHAEHHWAALCLLSNSNHNIQANDDRHRRRQELRKAAEDKRLADLRAAADKNLEEEGEDEKMGDLAFCLRHTRGRD
;
A
#
# COMPACT_ATOMS: atom_id res chain seq x y z
N MET A 1 4.47 50.92 -50.31
CA MET A 1 3.78 49.78 -50.95
C MET A 1 4.71 48.59 -50.94
N ALA A 2 4.30 47.54 -50.24
CA ALA A 2 4.63 46.11 -50.39
C ALA A 2 4.82 45.48 -49.00
N ASP A 3 3.71 44.95 -48.49
CA ASP A 3 3.65 43.95 -47.44
C ASP A 3 4.48 42.72 -47.81
N ALA A 4 5.12 42.11 -46.82
CA ALA A 4 5.40 40.68 -46.81
C ALA A 4 5.49 40.19 -45.36
N ASN A 5 4.31 39.82 -44.86
CA ASN A 5 4.10 39.03 -43.66
C ASN A 5 4.71 37.64 -43.86
N ALA A 6 5.68 37.25 -43.03
CA ALA A 6 6.13 35.87 -42.90
C ALA A 6 6.00 35.48 -41.42
N ASN A 7 4.81 34.99 -41.09
CA ASN A 7 4.56 34.15 -39.94
C ASN A 7 5.46 32.91 -40.03
N ASP A 8 6.63 32.97 -39.40
CA ASP A 8 7.40 31.78 -39.08
C ASP A 8 6.86 31.26 -37.74
N VAL A 9 5.82 30.43 -37.83
CA VAL A 9 5.29 29.67 -36.70
C VAL A 9 6.37 28.65 -36.34
N ASN A 10 7.22 29.04 -35.39
CA ASN A 10 8.29 28.21 -34.85
C ASN A 10 7.68 26.95 -34.23
N ALA A 11 7.68 25.85 -34.99
CA ALA A 11 7.16 24.54 -34.61
C ALA A 11 8.00 23.82 -33.53
N ASN A 12 8.90 24.53 -32.84
CA ASN A 12 9.82 23.96 -31.85
C ASN A 12 9.64 24.52 -30.42
N ASP A 13 8.50 25.15 -30.11
CA ASP A 13 8.19 25.53 -28.73
C ASP A 13 7.67 24.33 -27.90
N VAL A 14 8.45 23.24 -27.94
CA VAL A 14 8.29 22.11 -27.04
C VAL A 14 8.79 22.62 -25.69
N ASN A 15 7.87 22.95 -24.79
CA ASN A 15 8.15 23.38 -23.42
C ASN A 15 8.94 22.29 -22.66
N ILE A 16 10.26 22.28 -22.83
CA ILE A 16 11.17 21.43 -22.08
C ILE A 16 11.25 22.02 -20.67
N VAL A 17 10.76 21.27 -19.69
CA VAL A 17 10.67 21.73 -18.29
C VAL A 17 12.02 21.59 -17.60
N PRO A 18 12.72 22.69 -17.26
CA PRO A 18 14.03 22.62 -16.63
C PRO A 18 13.93 22.23 -15.15
N ARG A 19 14.96 21.53 -14.67
CA ARG A 19 15.09 20.96 -13.31
C ARG A 19 15.28 22.02 -12.19
N THR A 20 15.12 23.31 -12.46
CA THR A 20 15.47 24.42 -11.55
C THR A 20 14.51 24.62 -10.38
N HIS A 21 13.33 24.00 -10.40
CA HIS A 21 12.46 24.02 -9.23
C HIS A 21 12.94 22.97 -8.22
N ALA A 22 13.50 23.51 -7.12
CA ALA A 22 13.86 22.83 -5.89
C ALA A 22 12.94 21.65 -5.61
N LYS A 23 13.51 20.51 -5.16
CA LYS A 23 12.81 19.32 -4.63
C LYS A 23 11.37 19.70 -4.34
N LEU A 24 10.47 19.34 -5.25
CA LEU A 24 9.05 19.60 -5.06
C LEU A 24 8.62 18.63 -3.98
N THR A 25 8.87 19.03 -2.74
CA THR A 25 8.65 18.24 -1.53
C THR A 25 7.19 17.87 -1.38
N ASN A 26 6.28 18.41 -2.21
CA ASN A 26 4.85 18.21 -2.14
C ASN A 26 4.10 18.20 -3.50
N GLU A 27 4.76 18.31 -4.67
CA GLU A 27 3.98 18.45 -5.92
C GLU A 27 3.55 17.11 -6.49
N LYS A 28 2.23 16.92 -6.52
CA LYS A 28 1.57 15.86 -7.26
C LYS A 28 1.96 16.02 -8.73
N PRO A 29 2.62 15.03 -9.35
CA PRO A 29 3.10 15.17 -10.72
C PRO A 29 1.97 15.42 -11.73
N TYR A 30 0.74 15.02 -11.39
CA TYR A 30 -0.47 15.28 -12.16
C TYR A 30 -0.91 16.75 -12.20
N GLU A 31 -0.47 17.56 -11.24
CA GLU A 31 -0.90 18.95 -11.09
C GLU A 31 0.14 19.93 -11.65
N CYS A 32 1.25 19.45 -12.22
CA CYS A 32 2.26 20.29 -12.84
C CYS A 32 1.74 20.84 -14.18
N PRO A 33 1.42 22.14 -14.30
CA PRO A 33 0.85 22.71 -15.52
C PRO A 33 1.81 22.63 -16.72
N LEU A 34 3.11 22.58 -16.42
CA LEU A 34 4.19 22.54 -17.42
C LEU A 34 4.25 21.23 -18.20
N LEU A 35 3.66 20.15 -17.68
CA LEU A 35 3.57 18.88 -18.39
C LEU A 35 2.43 18.85 -19.42
N GLY A 36 1.55 19.85 -19.43
CA GLY A 36 0.42 19.94 -20.37
C GLY A 36 -0.53 18.74 -20.29
N LEU A 37 -0.58 18.04 -19.15
CA LEU A 37 -1.41 16.84 -18.99
C LEU A 37 -2.90 17.21 -19.08
N THR A 38 -3.59 16.58 -20.02
CA THR A 38 -5.04 16.71 -20.11
C THR A 38 -5.72 15.84 -19.04
N PRO A 39 -7.00 16.11 -18.70
CA PRO A 39 -7.76 15.23 -17.81
C PRO A 39 -7.82 13.77 -18.30
N ALA A 40 -7.78 13.56 -19.63
CA ALA A 40 -7.75 12.23 -20.22
C ALA A 40 -6.41 11.52 -19.94
N ASP A 41 -5.29 12.24 -20.06
CA ASP A 41 -3.95 11.71 -19.73
C ASP A 41 -3.86 11.30 -18.25
N VAL A 42 -4.41 12.15 -17.37
CA VAL A 42 -4.46 11.85 -15.93
C VAL A 42 -5.27 10.58 -15.66
N ALA A 43 -6.41 10.40 -16.32
CA ALA A 43 -7.22 9.18 -16.18
C ALA A 43 -6.47 7.92 -16.65
N VAL A 44 -5.72 8.01 -17.75
CA VAL A 44 -4.87 6.91 -18.23
C VAL A 44 -3.78 6.58 -17.22
N LEU A 45 -3.07 7.59 -16.71
CA LEU A 45 -1.98 7.40 -15.76
C LEU A 45 -2.44 6.86 -14.40
N GLN A 46 -3.61 7.29 -13.90
CA GLN A 46 -4.18 6.76 -12.66
C GLN A 46 -4.36 5.25 -12.69
N LYS A 47 -4.67 4.70 -13.87
CA LYS A 47 -4.77 3.25 -14.09
C LYS A 47 -3.41 2.61 -14.39
N ALA A 48 -2.64 3.22 -15.28
CA ALA A 48 -1.40 2.64 -15.78
C ALA A 48 -0.27 2.63 -14.73
N VAL A 49 -0.16 3.64 -13.88
CA VAL A 49 0.94 3.75 -12.91
C VAL A 49 0.93 2.59 -11.89
N PRO A 50 -0.20 2.25 -11.24
CA PRO A 50 -0.28 1.05 -10.41
C PRO A 50 0.03 -0.24 -11.17
N ASP A 51 -0.47 -0.39 -12.41
CA ASP A 51 -0.22 -1.58 -13.23
C ASP A 51 1.27 -1.76 -13.53
N GLN A 52 1.97 -0.68 -13.90
CA GLN A 52 3.41 -0.71 -14.14
C GLN A 52 4.21 -1.05 -12.88
N ILE A 53 3.78 -0.56 -11.71
CA ILE A 53 4.43 -0.88 -10.43
C ILE A 53 4.25 -2.36 -10.10
N ASN A 54 3.03 -2.87 -10.16
CA ASN A 54 2.75 -4.27 -9.87
C ASN A 54 3.42 -5.24 -10.86
N LEU A 55 3.61 -4.81 -12.11
CA LEU A 55 4.25 -5.63 -13.14
C LEU A 55 5.77 -5.66 -13.02
N HIS A 56 6.40 -4.55 -12.63
CA HIS A 56 7.84 -4.38 -12.74
C HIS A 56 8.57 -4.31 -11.41
N PHE A 57 7.95 -3.77 -10.36
CA PHE A 57 8.64 -3.47 -9.11
C PHE A 57 8.51 -4.62 -8.11
N ASP A 58 9.58 -4.86 -7.38
CA ASP A 58 9.56 -5.77 -6.24
C ASP A 58 8.84 -5.09 -5.05
N SER A 59 7.71 -5.64 -4.61
CA SER A 59 6.89 -5.06 -3.54
C SER A 59 7.63 -4.93 -2.21
N GLU A 60 8.65 -5.77 -1.97
CA GLU A 60 9.44 -5.75 -0.73
C GLU A 60 10.51 -4.65 -0.74
N ARG A 61 10.74 -3.97 -1.88
CA ARG A 61 11.80 -2.97 -2.04
C ARG A 61 11.24 -1.56 -2.21
N PRO A 62 11.79 -0.56 -1.51
CA PRO A 62 11.41 0.83 -1.77
C PRO A 62 11.89 1.25 -3.18
N PHE A 63 11.21 2.24 -3.77
CA PHE A 63 11.50 2.75 -5.11
C PHE A 63 13.00 3.05 -5.32
N SER A 64 13.67 3.67 -4.34
CA SER A 64 15.10 4.00 -4.45
C SER A 64 15.98 2.76 -4.70
N ARG A 65 15.62 1.60 -4.15
CA ARG A 65 16.36 0.33 -4.24
C ARG A 65 15.93 -0.57 -5.40
N GLN A 66 14.92 -0.17 -6.18
CA GLN A 66 14.58 -0.86 -7.43
C GLN A 66 15.72 -0.74 -8.44
N GLN A 67 15.89 -1.77 -9.28
CA GLN A 67 16.93 -1.75 -10.32
C GLN A 67 16.70 -0.60 -11.31
N ALA A 68 17.78 0.02 -11.78
CA ALA A 68 17.69 1.13 -12.73
C ALA A 68 17.02 0.70 -14.06
N SER A 69 17.29 -0.52 -14.53
CA SER A 69 16.68 -1.10 -15.73
C SER A 69 15.16 -1.24 -15.60
N VAL A 70 14.67 -1.60 -14.42
CA VAL A 70 13.25 -1.77 -14.11
C VAL A 70 12.56 -0.41 -14.07
N LYS A 71 13.17 0.59 -13.43
CA LYS A 71 12.67 1.98 -13.44
C LYS A 71 12.56 2.50 -14.88
N ALA A 72 13.61 2.33 -15.68
CA ALA A 72 13.63 2.76 -17.07
C ALA A 72 12.52 2.10 -17.90
N LYS A 73 12.28 0.79 -17.73
CA LYS A 73 11.18 0.09 -18.42
C LYS A 73 9.81 0.66 -18.05
N ALA A 74 9.55 0.83 -16.76
CA ALA A 74 8.27 1.38 -16.29
C ALA A 74 8.06 2.83 -16.77
N THR A 75 9.11 3.65 -16.75
CA THR A 75 9.09 5.02 -17.27
C THR A 75 8.77 5.05 -18.76
N LEU A 76 9.47 4.25 -19.57
CA LEU A 76 9.21 4.14 -21.01
C LEU A 76 7.79 3.64 -21.32
N ALA A 77 7.25 2.74 -20.51
CA ALA A 77 5.88 2.26 -20.66
C ALA A 77 4.85 3.37 -20.42
N LEU A 78 5.05 4.21 -19.40
CA LEU A 78 4.17 5.35 -19.13
C LEU A 78 4.25 6.40 -20.25
N GLU A 79 5.44 6.68 -20.76
CA GLU A 79 5.65 7.66 -21.85
C GLU A 79 5.04 7.22 -23.18
N ARG A 80 5.01 5.91 -23.45
CA ARG A 80 4.31 5.36 -24.61
C ARG A 80 2.80 5.54 -24.51
N LEU A 81 2.25 5.55 -23.29
CA LEU A 81 0.82 5.75 -23.06
C LEU A 81 0.46 7.24 -23.03
N VAL A 82 1.31 8.05 -22.41
CA VAL A 82 1.15 9.50 -22.29
C VAL A 82 2.44 10.18 -22.75
N PRO A 83 2.54 10.49 -24.06
CA PRO A 83 3.72 11.14 -24.64
C PRO A 83 4.05 12.50 -24.03
N ALA A 84 3.05 13.18 -23.44
CA ALA A 84 3.25 14.44 -22.73
C ALA A 84 4.30 14.34 -21.61
N LEU A 85 4.47 13.14 -21.00
CA LEU A 85 5.50 12.89 -19.98
C LEU A 85 6.93 12.87 -20.54
N ALA A 86 7.11 12.63 -21.84
CA ALA A 86 8.41 12.53 -22.48
C ALA A 86 9.09 13.90 -22.70
N HIS A 87 8.32 14.99 -22.67
CA HIS A 87 8.85 16.36 -22.85
C HIS A 87 9.65 16.88 -21.64
N ALA A 88 9.61 16.15 -20.53
CA ALA A 88 10.36 16.49 -19.33
C ALA A 88 11.84 16.13 -19.50
N GLU A 89 12.73 17.11 -19.33
CA GLU A 89 14.18 16.89 -19.30
C GLU A 89 14.51 15.85 -18.21
N HIS A 90 14.94 14.65 -18.61
CA HIS A 90 15.23 13.49 -17.73
C HIS A 90 14.03 12.66 -17.21
N HIS A 91 12.87 12.66 -17.88
CA HIS A 91 11.75 11.76 -17.54
C HIS A 91 11.29 11.88 -16.06
N TRP A 92 11.56 13.02 -15.44
CA TRP A 92 11.47 13.18 -14.00
C TRP A 92 10.03 13.02 -13.49
N ALA A 93 9.05 13.46 -14.28
CA ALA A 93 7.64 13.38 -13.94
C ALA A 93 7.17 11.93 -13.80
N ALA A 94 7.53 11.08 -14.76
CA ALA A 94 7.21 9.65 -14.73
C ALA A 94 7.88 8.95 -13.54
N LEU A 95 9.14 9.30 -13.23
CA LEU A 95 9.84 8.76 -12.06
C LEU A 95 9.19 9.19 -10.73
N CYS A 96 8.73 10.43 -10.62
CA CYS A 96 8.01 10.91 -9.44
C CYS A 96 6.67 10.18 -9.26
N LEU A 97 5.92 9.95 -10.35
CA LEU A 97 4.67 9.19 -10.33
C LEU A 97 4.89 7.77 -9.82
N LEU A 98 5.87 7.07 -10.39
CA LEU A 98 6.22 5.71 -10.00
C LEU A 98 6.68 5.64 -8.53
N SER A 99 7.49 6.60 -8.09
CA SER A 99 7.98 6.65 -6.70
C SER A 99 6.84 6.85 -5.69
N ASN A 100 5.96 7.82 -5.93
CA ASN A 100 4.87 8.14 -5.01
C ASN A 100 3.85 7.00 -4.93
N SER A 101 3.49 6.43 -6.08
CA SER A 101 2.55 5.31 -6.12
C SER A 101 3.15 4.05 -5.48
N ASN A 102 4.45 3.78 -5.66
CA ASN A 102 5.11 2.66 -4.99
C ASN A 102 5.06 2.79 -3.46
N HIS A 103 5.34 4.01 -2.96
CA HIS A 103 5.25 4.28 -1.52
C HIS A 103 3.81 4.09 -0.99
N ASN A 104 2.81 4.57 -1.72
CA ASN A 104 1.40 4.42 -1.32
C ASN A 104 0.93 2.97 -1.30
N ILE A 105 1.32 2.16 -2.29
CA ILE A 105 1.00 0.73 -2.34
C ILE A 105 1.63 0.02 -1.12
N GLN A 106 2.93 0.23 -0.88
CA GLN A 106 3.61 -0.35 0.27
C GLN A 106 2.96 0.04 1.61
N ALA A 107 2.63 1.32 1.78
CA ALA A 107 1.96 1.78 2.99
C ALA A 107 0.56 1.17 3.18
N ASN A 108 -0.15 0.83 2.10
CA ASN A 108 -1.45 0.15 2.17
C ASN A 108 -1.28 -1.33 2.54
N ASP A 109 -0.32 -2.01 1.90
CA ASP A 109 0.00 -3.40 2.16
C ASP A 109 0.42 -3.60 3.62
N ASP A 110 1.27 -2.72 4.16
CA ASP A 110 1.67 -2.72 5.57
C ASP A 110 0.47 -2.55 6.50
N ARG A 111 -0.46 -1.63 6.18
CA ARG A 111 -1.70 -1.46 6.96
C ARG A 111 -2.58 -2.70 6.88
N HIS A 112 -2.65 -3.34 5.72
CA HIS A 112 -3.42 -4.56 5.54
C HIS A 112 -2.84 -5.70 6.38
N ARG A 113 -1.52 -5.91 6.32
CA ARG A 113 -0.80 -6.90 7.13
C ARG A 113 -1.05 -6.69 8.63
N ARG A 114 -0.88 -5.47 9.12
CA ARG A 114 -1.17 -5.12 10.53
C ARG A 114 -2.62 -5.43 10.94
N ARG A 115 -3.60 -5.13 10.08
CA ARG A 115 -5.00 -5.46 10.36
C ARG A 115 -5.24 -6.97 10.43
N GLN A 116 -4.60 -7.74 9.58
CA GLN A 116 -4.68 -9.21 9.62
C GLN A 116 -4.04 -9.76 10.90
N GLU A 117 -2.87 -9.25 11.29
CA GLU A 117 -2.21 -9.62 12.55
C GLU A 117 -3.10 -9.36 13.77
N LEU A 118 -3.75 -8.19 13.82
CA LEU A 118 -4.68 -7.85 14.90
C LEU A 118 -5.90 -8.76 14.95
N ARG A 119 -6.46 -9.13 13.79
CA ARG A 119 -7.59 -10.09 13.72
C ARG A 119 -7.17 -11.46 14.23
N LYS A 120 -6.02 -11.95 13.77
CA LYS A 120 -5.47 -13.24 14.19
C LYS A 120 -5.21 -13.24 15.70
N ALA A 121 -4.61 -12.19 16.26
CA ALA A 121 -4.38 -12.07 17.69
C ALA A 121 -5.69 -12.08 18.50
N ALA A 122 -6.76 -11.45 17.97
CA ALA A 122 -8.08 -11.48 18.63
C ALA A 122 -8.74 -12.86 18.58
N GLU A 123 -8.56 -13.61 17.49
CA GLU A 123 -9.03 -14.99 17.35
C GLU A 123 -8.25 -15.94 18.27
N ASP A 124 -6.93 -15.81 18.31
CA ASP A 124 -6.05 -16.59 19.19
C ASP A 124 -6.41 -16.34 20.67
N LYS A 125 -6.67 -15.09 21.04
CA LYS A 125 -7.15 -14.74 22.38
C LYS A 125 -8.49 -15.39 22.70
N ARG A 126 -9.46 -15.33 21.77
CA ARG A 126 -10.76 -16.00 21.95
C ARG A 126 -10.61 -17.51 22.15
N LEU A 127 -9.74 -18.14 21.39
CA LEU A 127 -9.48 -19.57 21.53
C LEU A 127 -8.81 -19.89 22.87
N ALA A 128 -7.89 -19.05 23.34
CA ALA A 128 -7.27 -19.19 24.65
C ALA A 128 -8.29 -19.01 25.79
N ASP A 129 -9.18 -18.01 25.69
CA ASP A 129 -10.23 -17.78 26.68
C ASP A 129 -11.20 -18.97 26.76
N LEU A 130 -11.57 -19.57 25.61
CA LEU A 130 -12.39 -20.78 25.57
C LEU A 130 -11.71 -21.98 26.22
N ARG A 131 -10.40 -22.18 25.98
CA ARG A 131 -9.63 -23.25 26.62
C ARG A 131 -9.55 -23.04 28.14
N ALA A 132 -9.24 -21.82 28.57
CA ALA A 132 -9.19 -21.49 30.00
C ALA A 132 -10.54 -21.66 30.70
N ALA A 133 -11.66 -21.38 30.02
CA ALA A 133 -13.00 -21.64 30.55
C ALA A 133 -13.30 -23.14 30.66
N ALA A 134 -12.90 -23.94 29.67
CA ALA A 134 -13.06 -25.39 29.72
C ALA A 134 -12.22 -26.02 30.84
N ASP A 135 -10.97 -25.58 31.02
CA ASP A 135 -10.10 -26.05 32.10
C ASP A 135 -10.71 -25.74 33.48
N LYS A 136 -11.26 -24.53 33.67
CA LYS A 136 -11.96 -24.17 34.92
C LYS A 136 -13.19 -25.03 35.19
N ASN A 137 -14.00 -25.30 34.18
CA ASN A 137 -15.20 -26.14 34.35
C ASN A 137 -14.82 -27.57 34.78
N LEU A 138 -13.70 -28.11 34.28
CA LEU A 138 -13.20 -29.44 34.70
C LEU A 138 -12.68 -29.45 36.14
N GLU A 139 -12.06 -28.36 36.59
CA GLU A 139 -11.63 -28.22 37.99
C GLU A 139 -12.83 -28.12 38.94
N GLU A 140 -13.85 -27.31 38.60
CA GLU A 140 -15.08 -27.15 39.39
C GLU A 140 -15.89 -28.47 39.47
N GLU A 141 -16.08 -29.18 38.35
CA GLU A 141 -16.74 -30.51 38.36
C GLU A 141 -15.97 -31.53 39.23
N GLY A 142 -14.63 -31.51 39.18
CA GLY A 142 -13.79 -32.38 39.99
C GLY A 142 -13.76 -32.02 41.48
N GLU A 143 -14.06 -30.77 41.85
CA GLU A 143 -14.24 -30.34 43.24
C GLU A 143 -15.62 -30.71 43.78
N ASP A 144 -16.67 -30.56 42.96
CA ASP A 144 -18.04 -30.95 43.31
C ASP A 144 -18.17 -32.47 43.52
N GLU A 145 -17.51 -33.30 42.70
CA GLU A 145 -17.44 -34.76 42.90
C GLU A 145 -16.74 -35.12 44.22
N LYS A 146 -15.61 -34.46 44.54
CA LYS A 146 -14.88 -34.70 45.80
C LYS A 146 -15.68 -34.28 47.02
N MET A 147 -16.40 -33.17 46.95
CA MET A 147 -17.29 -32.70 48.03
C MET A 147 -18.48 -33.64 48.19
N GLY A 148 -19.03 -34.19 47.11
CA GLY A 148 -20.05 -35.22 47.12
C GLY A 148 -19.59 -36.51 47.80
N ASP A 149 -18.39 -36.99 47.48
CA ASP A 149 -17.80 -38.20 48.08
C ASP A 149 -17.44 -38.01 49.56
N LEU A 150 -16.93 -36.83 49.95
CA LEU A 150 -16.70 -36.48 51.35
C LEU A 150 -18.02 -36.43 52.16
N ALA A 151 -19.07 -35.83 51.58
CA ALA A 151 -20.38 -35.76 52.20
C ALA A 151 -21.10 -37.12 52.26
N PHE A 152 -20.77 -38.05 51.36
CA PHE A 152 -21.22 -39.43 51.40
C PHE A 152 -20.50 -40.22 52.50
N CYS A 153 -19.18 -40.12 52.59
CA CYS A 153 -18.38 -40.73 53.65
C CYS A 153 -18.82 -40.28 55.06
N LEU A 154 -19.01 -38.98 55.27
CA LEU A 154 -19.43 -38.39 56.55
C LEU A 154 -20.83 -38.83 57.00
N ARG A 155 -21.73 -39.14 56.05
CA ARG A 155 -23.08 -39.65 56.36
C ARG A 155 -23.05 -41.12 56.80
N HIS A 156 -22.14 -41.92 56.24
CA HIS A 156 -22.03 -43.34 56.58
C HIS A 156 -21.23 -43.62 57.87
N THR A 157 -20.35 -42.72 58.31
CA THR A 157 -19.61 -42.87 59.58
C THR A 157 -20.44 -42.50 60.82
N ARG A 158 -21.54 -41.76 60.67
CA ARG A 158 -22.38 -41.27 61.78
C ARG A 158 -23.46 -42.24 62.28
N GLY A 159 -23.58 -43.42 61.66
CA GLY A 159 -24.58 -44.44 62.01
C GLY A 159 -24.00 -45.68 62.71
N ARG A 160 -22.79 -45.58 63.28
CA ARG A 160 -22.08 -46.72 63.88
C ARG A 160 -21.54 -46.35 65.27
N ASP A 161 -22.46 -46.00 66.17
CA ASP A 161 -22.26 -46.03 67.62
C ASP A 161 -23.33 -46.93 68.24
#